data_AF-R7LFY8-F1
#
_entry.id   AF-R7LFY8-F1
#
_cell.length_a   1.000
_cell.length_b   1.000
_cell.length_c   1.000
_cell.angle_alpha   90.00
_cell.angle_beta   90.00
_cell.angle_gamma   90.00
#
_symmetry.space_group_name_H-M   'P 1'
#
loop_
_entity.id
_entity.type
_entity.pdbx_description
1 polymer ?
#
loop_
_entity_poly.entity_id
_entity_poly.type
_entity_poly.pdbx_seq_one_letter_code
_entity_poly.pdbx_strand_id
1 'polypeptide(L)'
;MAEQWGEIVFVEVKTRSSEDFAPAAEAVTLYKKRNLIAAARAYLARNGLLERPYRYDIITVVGKAQPFKLTHLRNAYTEEGVYLEHSGRKGKAEFQV
;
A
#
# COMPACT_ATOMS: atom_id res chain seq x y z
N MET A 1 3.61 7.01 9.19
CA MET A 1 3.10 8.12 8.34
C MET A 1 4.18 9.17 8.25
N ALA A 2 4.27 9.85 7.11
CA ALA A 2 5.15 11.00 6.90
C ALA A 2 4.37 12.14 6.26
N GLU A 3 4.92 13.35 6.25
CA GLU A 3 4.39 14.49 5.50
C GLU A 3 5.44 14.95 4.50
N GLN A 4 5.03 15.14 3.24
CA GLN A 4 5.89 15.65 2.17
C GLN A 4 5.13 16.72 1.39
N TRP A 5 5.59 17.98 1.44
CA TRP A 5 4.99 19.11 0.72
C TRP A 5 3.46 19.25 0.92
N GLY A 6 2.98 19.00 2.14
CA GLY A 6 1.56 19.10 2.48
C GLY A 6 0.73 17.85 2.16
N GLU A 7 1.34 16.81 1.57
CA GLU A 7 0.75 15.50 1.32
C GLU A 7 1.05 14.52 2.47
N ILE A 8 0.02 13.82 2.94
CA ILE A 8 0.14 12.79 3.97
C ILE A 8 0.50 11.46 3.31
N VAL A 9 1.61 10.87 3.73
CA VAL A 9 2.11 9.62 3.16
C VAL A 9 1.86 8.47 4.14
N PHE A 10 0.98 7.56 3.77
CA PHE A 10 0.79 6.28 4.45
C PHE A 10 1.73 5.26 3.82
N VAL A 11 2.62 4.66 4.62
CA VAL A 11 3.69 3.79 4.12
C VAL A 11 3.55 2.40 4.71
N GLU A 12 3.52 1.39 3.85
CA GLU A 12 3.77 -0.01 4.23
C GLU A 12 5.28 -0.29 4.05
N VAL A 13 5.96 -0.73 5.11
CA VAL A 13 7.37 -1.13 5.06
C VAL A 13 7.48 -2.64 5.02
N LYS A 14 8.31 -3.18 4.12
CA LYS A 14 8.56 -4.61 4.01
C LYS A 14 10.04 -4.93 4.03
N THR A 15 10.40 -5.87 4.89
CA THR A 15 11.75 -6.42 4.98
C THR A 15 11.82 -7.78 4.28
N ARG A 16 12.88 -8.04 3.53
CA ARG A 16 13.15 -9.35 2.89
C ARG A 16 14.62 -9.72 2.98
N SER A 17 14.90 -11.02 3.03
CA SER A 17 16.27 -11.55 2.99
C SER A 17 16.81 -11.75 1.58
N SER A 18 15.96 -11.74 0.54
CA SER A 18 16.31 -11.88 -0.89
C SER A 18 15.25 -11.21 -1.78
N GLU A 19 15.59 -10.90 -3.04
CA GLU A 19 14.70 -10.34 -4.08
C GLU A 19 13.94 -11.39 -4.90
N ASP A 20 14.18 -12.69 -4.68
CA ASP A 20 13.70 -13.81 -5.53
C ASP A 20 12.17 -13.98 -5.63
N PHE A 21 11.39 -13.20 -4.89
CA PHE A 21 9.94 -13.20 -4.93
C PHE A 21 9.42 -11.89 -5.51
N ALA A 22 8.42 -11.99 -6.40
CA ALA A 22 7.67 -10.93 -7.11
C ALA A 22 7.82 -9.47 -6.60
N PRO A 23 7.76 -8.47 -7.52
CA PRO A 23 7.87 -7.05 -7.19
C PRO A 23 7.11 -6.68 -5.92
N ALA A 24 7.71 -5.84 -5.07
CA ALA A 24 7.17 -5.53 -3.76
C ALA A 24 5.71 -5.04 -3.75
N ALA A 25 5.33 -4.31 -4.81
CA ALA A 25 3.97 -3.88 -5.06
C ALA A 25 3.00 -5.06 -5.27
N GLU A 26 3.40 -6.08 -6.02
CA GLU A 26 2.64 -7.33 -6.20
C GLU A 26 2.54 -8.14 -4.90
N ALA A 27 3.53 -8.01 -4.02
CA ALA A 27 3.54 -8.71 -2.75
C ALA A 27 2.59 -8.13 -1.70
N VAL A 28 2.08 -6.89 -1.86
CA VAL A 28 1.08 -6.34 -0.92
C VAL A 28 -0.28 -6.91 -1.31
N THR A 29 -0.75 -7.86 -0.51
CA THR A 29 -2.04 -8.50 -0.73
C THR A 29 -3.17 -7.48 -0.64
N LEU A 30 -4.27 -7.75 -1.36
CA LEU A 30 -5.48 -6.95 -1.31
C LEU A 30 -5.97 -6.68 0.12
N TYR A 31 -5.83 -7.68 1.01
CA TYR A 31 -6.14 -7.55 2.44
C TYR A 31 -5.28 -6.47 3.12
N LYS A 32 -3.96 -6.47 2.90
CA LYS A 32 -3.06 -5.46 3.48
C LYS A 32 -3.37 -4.06 2.95
N LYS A 33 -3.64 -3.92 1.64
CA LYS A 33 -4.05 -2.64 1.04
C LYS A 33 -5.32 -2.10 1.72
N ARG A 34 -6.35 -2.95 1.87
CA ARG A 34 -7.62 -2.56 2.52
C ARG A 34 -7.45 -2.18 3.99
N ASN A 35 -6.62 -2.90 4.73
CA ASN A 35 -6.33 -2.55 6.13
C ASN A 35 -5.64 -1.20 6.24
N LEU A 36 -4.65 -0.91 5.38
CA LEU A 36 -3.99 0.39 5.40
C LEU A 36 -4.94 1.51 4.99
N ILE A 37 -5.81 1.29 4.00
CA ILE A 37 -6.86 2.24 3.62
C ILE A 37 -7.80 2.53 4.79
N ALA A 38 -8.27 1.52 5.50
CA ALA A 38 -9.15 1.70 6.66
C ALA A 38 -8.45 2.50 7.77
N ALA A 39 -7.19 2.18 8.06
CA ALA A 39 -6.39 2.90 9.05
C ALA A 39 -6.13 4.37 8.63
N ALA A 40 -5.83 4.60 7.36
CA ALA A 40 -5.61 5.93 6.80
C ALA A 40 -6.87 6.80 6.89
N ARG A 41 -8.02 6.29 6.43
CA ARG A 41 -9.31 6.99 6.54
C ARG A 41 -9.66 7.33 7.99
N ALA A 42 -9.47 6.37 8.91
CA ALA A 42 -9.72 6.61 10.34
C ALA A 42 -8.79 7.68 10.90
N TYR A 43 -7.52 7.69 10.51
CA TYR A 43 -6.57 8.74 10.89
C TYR A 43 -6.99 10.11 10.34
N LEU A 44 -7.30 10.21 9.05
CA LEU A 44 -7.69 11.48 8.43
C LEU A 44 -8.96 12.05 9.08
N ALA A 45 -9.98 11.22 9.29
CA ALA A 45 -11.23 11.63 9.91
C ALA A 45 -11.03 12.12 11.35
N ARG A 46 -10.28 11.37 12.16
CA ARG A 46 -10.03 11.72 13.58
C ARG A 46 -9.25 13.01 13.75
N ASN A 47 -8.48 13.42 12.74
CA ASN A 47 -7.63 14.60 12.80
C ASN A 47 -8.16 15.78 11.95
N GLY A 48 -9.34 15.66 11.34
CA GLY A 48 -9.89 16.72 10.49
C GLY A 48 -9.10 16.97 9.20
N LEU A 49 -8.46 15.93 8.66
CA LEU A 49 -7.54 16.01 7.51
C LEU A 49 -8.14 15.43 6.23
N LEU A 50 -9.46 15.27 6.15
CA LEU A 50 -10.13 14.62 5.01
C LEU A 50 -9.89 15.35 3.68
N GLU A 51 -9.69 16.66 3.71
CA GLU A 51 -9.42 17.50 2.54
C GLU A 51 -7.93 17.57 2.17
N ARG A 52 -7.03 16.96 2.98
CA ARG A 52 -5.60 16.98 2.70
C ARG A 52 -5.26 15.93 1.64
N PRO A 53 -4.36 16.23 0.68
CA PRO A 53 -3.87 15.22 -0.24
C PRO A 53 -3.12 14.12 0.54
N TYR A 54 -3.29 12.88 0.10
CA TYR A 54 -2.60 11.75 0.70
C TYR A 54 -2.29 10.67 -0.35
N ARG A 55 -1.30 9.83 -0.04
CA ARG A 55 -0.92 8.71 -0.88
C ARG A 55 -0.50 7.48 -0.09
N TYR A 56 -0.44 6.35 -0.80
CA TYR A 56 0.03 5.07 -0.28
C TYR A 56 1.35 4.69 -0.94
N ASP A 57 2.41 4.64 -0.13
CA ASP A 57 3.75 4.26 -0.57
C ASP A 57 4.12 2.87 -0.02
N ILE A 58 5.04 2.20 -0.70
CA ILE A 58 5.70 0.99 -0.20
C ILE A 58 7.19 1.24 -0.12
N ILE A 59 7.81 0.91 1.01
CA ILE A 59 9.26 0.85 1.13
C ILE A 59 9.67 -0.61 1.30
N THR A 60 10.60 -1.09 0.49
CA THR A 60 11.27 -2.36 0.73
C THR A 60 12.68 -2.17 1.22
N VAL A 61 13.06 -3.04 2.15
CA VAL A 61 14.40 -3.17 2.69
C VAL A 61 14.83 -4.62 2.43
N VAL A 62 15.85 -4.81 1.61
CA VAL A 62 16.34 -6.14 1.25
C VAL A 62 17.78 -6.33 1.72
N GLY A 63 18.02 -7.44 2.43
CA GLY A 63 19.36 -7.85 2.86
C GLY A 63 19.34 -8.64 4.16
N LYS A 64 20.39 -9.42 4.41
CA LYS A 64 20.60 -10.16 5.68
C LYS A 64 21.58 -9.44 6.62
N ALA A 65 22.46 -8.61 6.05
CA ALA A 65 23.41 -7.76 6.74
C ALA A 65 23.59 -6.49 5.91
N GLN A 66 24.17 -5.45 6.49
CA GLN A 66 24.43 -4.20 5.79
C GLN A 66 25.45 -4.38 4.64
N PRO A 67 25.34 -3.58 3.57
CA PRO A 67 24.32 -2.54 3.33
C PRO A 67 22.99 -3.13 2.85
N PHE A 68 21.87 -2.58 3.35
CA PHE A 68 20.54 -2.95 2.87
C PHE A 68 20.20 -2.24 1.55
N LYS A 69 19.58 -2.96 0.62
CA LYS A 69 18.97 -2.35 -0.56
C LYS A 69 17.60 -1.79 -0.21
N LEU A 70 17.46 -0.47 -0.29
CA LEU A 70 16.19 0.22 -0.10
C LEU A 70 15.54 0.52 -1.45
N THR A 71 14.23 0.34 -1.54
CA THR A 71 13.44 0.79 -2.69
C THR A 71 12.17 1.44 -2.20
N HIS A 72 11.90 2.66 -2.67
CA HIS A 72 10.70 3.42 -2.33
C HIS A 72 9.79 3.51 -3.55
N LEU A 73 8.70 2.78 -3.51
CA LEU A 73 7.63 2.83 -4.49
C LEU A 73 6.62 3.87 -4.02
N ARG A 74 6.70 5.07 -4.61
CA ARG A 74 5.72 6.14 -4.39
C ARG A 74 4.43 5.86 -5.15
N ASN A 75 3.29 6.24 -4.58
CA ASN A 75 1.97 6.03 -5.20
C ASN A 75 1.77 4.57 -5.62
N ALA A 76 2.13 3.63 -4.75
CA ALA A 76 2.13 2.21 -5.05
C ALA A 76 0.74 1.67 -5.40
N TYR A 77 -0.32 2.32 -4.92
CA TYR A 77 -1.71 2.06 -5.30
C TYR A 77 -2.62 3.24 -4.90
N THR A 78 -3.80 3.29 -5.51
CA THR A 78 -4.92 4.18 -5.13
C THR A 78 -6.04 3.38 -4.48
N GLU A 79 -6.94 4.04 -3.76
CA GLU A 79 -8.10 3.37 -3.18
C GLU A 79 -9.03 2.82 -4.27
N GLU A 80 -9.26 3.60 -5.33
CA GLU A 80 -10.07 3.21 -6.48
C GLU A 80 -9.52 1.95 -7.14
N GLY A 81 -8.20 1.90 -7.37
CA GLY A 81 -7.54 0.73 -7.95
C GLY A 81 -7.70 -0.52 -7.08
N VAL A 82 -7.66 -0.35 -5.75
CA VAL A 82 -7.88 -1.43 -4.77
C VAL A 82 -9.32 -1.92 -4.78
N TYR A 83 -10.30 -1.01 -4.85
CA TYR A 83 -11.70 -1.39 -4.92
C TYR A 83 -12.07 -2.06 -6.24
N LEU A 84 -11.51 -1.62 -7.36
CA LEU A 84 -11.68 -2.26 -8.67
C LEU A 84 -11.10 -3.69 -8.68
N GLU A 85 -9.91 -3.90 -8.09
CA GLU A 85 -9.34 -5.25 -7.92
C GLU A 85 -10.26 -6.17 -7.10
N HIS A 86 -10.92 -5.62 -6.06
CA HIS A 86 -11.86 -6.37 -5.24
C HIS A 86 -13.13 -6.76 -5.99
N SER A 87 -13.74 -5.81 -6.72
CA SER A 87 -14.97 -6.03 -7.50
C SER A 87 -14.74 -7.01 -8.65
N GLY A 88 -13.58 -6.97 -9.31
CA GLY A 88 -13.22 -7.92 -10.37
C GLY A 88 -13.05 -9.36 -9.89
N ARG A 89 -12.67 -9.58 -8.61
CA ARG A 89 -12.66 -10.93 -8.01
C ARG A 89 -14.06 -11.45 -7.71
N LYS A 90 -15.00 -10.58 -7.31
CA LYS A 90 -16.41 -10.97 -7.10
C LYS A 90 -17.09 -11.34 -8.41
N GLY A 91 -16.89 -10.56 -9.48
CA GLY A 91 -17.47 -10.86 -10.79
C GLY A 91 -17.00 -12.18 -11.42
N LYS A 92 -15.76 -12.62 -11.14
CA LYS A 92 -15.27 -13.94 -11.57
C LYS A 92 -15.82 -15.12 -10.75
N ALA A 93 -16.18 -14.88 -9.49
CA ALA A 93 -16.75 -15.92 -8.63
C ALA A 93 -18.26 -16.16 -8.89
N GLU A 94 -18.96 -15.18 -9.48
CA GLU A 94 -20.40 -15.27 -9.77
C GLU A 94 -20.70 -15.81 -11.18
N PHE A 95 -19.72 -15.87 -12.09
CA PHE A 95 -19.89 -16.36 -13.47
C PHE A 95 -19.47 -17.84 -13.65
N GLN A 96 -19.32 -18.57 -12.54
CA GLN A 96 -18.99 -19.99 -12.52
C GLN A 96 -20.14 -20.76 -11.86
N VAL A 97 -21.31 -20.74 -12.49
CA VAL A 97 -22.49 -21.57 -12.16
C VAL A 97 -23.25 -21.88 -13.44
#